data_AF-A0A899J3V0-F1
#
_entry.id   AF-A0A899J3V0-F1
#
_cell.length_a   1.000
_cell.length_b   1.000
_cell.length_c   1.000
_cell.angle_alpha   90.00
_cell.angle_beta   90.00
_cell.angle_gamma   90.00
#
_symmetry.space_group_name_H-M   'P 1'
#
loop_
_entity.id
_entity.type
_entity.pdbx_description
1 polymer ?
#
loop_
_entity_poly.entity_id
_entity_poly.type
_entity_poly.pdbx_seq_one_letter_code
_entity_poly.pdbx_strand_id
1 'polypeptide(L)' 'VRPDTIIQVWREEIPVKYVKEMALVTSAGFRALLSAPWYLNHITYGPDWKEIYLVEPLAFE' A
#
# COMPACT_ATOMS: atom_id res chain seq x y z
N VAL A 1 11.00 -7.38 16.22
CA VAL A 1 9.75 -6.59 16.04
C VAL A 1 8.70 -7.20 16.96
N ARG A 2 7.87 -6.39 17.65
CA ARG A 2 6.80 -6.95 18.49
C ARG A 2 5.69 -7.52 17.59
N PRO A 3 5.04 -8.64 17.93
CA PRO A 3 3.98 -9.22 17.10
C PRO A 3 2.81 -8.24 16.86
N ASP A 4 2.58 -7.32 17.79
CA ASP A 4 1.52 -6.31 17.69
C ASP A 4 1.91 -5.10 16.82
N THR A 5 3.05 -5.13 16.15
CA THR A 5 3.48 -4.01 15.31
C THR A 5 2.57 -3.88 14.08
N ILE A 6 2.19 -2.64 13.76
CA ILE A 6 1.47 -2.31 12.53
C ILE A 6 2.51 -1.77 11.54
N ILE A 7 2.58 -2.36 10.36
CA ILE A 7 3.49 -1.95 9.29
C ILE A 7 2.70 -1.13 8.27
N GLN A 8 3.16 0.10 8.03
CA GLN A 8 2.58 0.97 7.01
C GLN A 8 3.37 0.86 5.70
N VAL A 9 2.72 0.36 4.66
CA VAL A 9 3.26 0.23 3.30
C VAL A 9 3.00 1.53 2.54
N TRP A 10 4.06 2.34 2.41
CA TRP A 10 4.01 3.63 1.74
C TRP A 10 4.81 3.69 0.43
N ARG A 11 5.72 2.74 0.19
CA ARG A 11 6.56 2.76 -1.02
C ARG A 11 5.84 2.08 -2.17
N GLU A 12 5.71 2.76 -3.31
CA GLU A 12 4.98 2.23 -4.47
C GLU A 12 5.72 1.06 -5.16
N GLU A 13 7.01 1.19 -5.45
CA GLU A 13 7.74 0.22 -6.30
C GLU A 13 9.06 -0.32 -5.74
N ILE A 14 9.83 0.46 -5.00
CA ILE A 14 11.17 0.08 -4.52
C ILE A 14 11.04 -0.23 -3.03
N PRO A 15 11.58 -1.35 -2.49
CA PRO A 15 12.33 -2.42 -3.17
C PRO A 15 11.45 -3.42 -3.92
N VAL A 16 10.16 -3.50 -3.60
CA VAL A 16 9.15 -4.28 -4.31
C VAL A 16 7.87 -3.47 -4.41
N LYS A 17 6.99 -3.82 -5.36
CA LYS A 17 5.67 -3.18 -5.48
C LYS A 17 4.88 -3.29 -4.19
N TYR A 18 4.11 -2.26 -3.84
CA TYR A 18 3.32 -2.21 -2.61
C TYR A 18 2.40 -3.42 -2.43
N VAL A 19 1.84 -3.96 -3.52
CA VAL A 19 1.01 -5.17 -3.54
C VAL A 19 1.77 -6.39 -2.99
N LYS A 20 3.02 -6.56 -3.43
CA LYS A 20 3.89 -7.63 -2.96
C LYS A 20 4.36 -7.39 -1.52
N GLU A 21 4.61 -6.15 -1.15
CA GLU A 21 4.95 -5.79 0.23
C GLU A 21 3.78 -6.12 1.19
N MET A 22 2.53 -5.86 0.78
CA MET A 22 1.33 -6.25 1.55
C MET A 22 1.26 -7.77 1.75
N ALA A 23 1.53 -8.57 0.72
CA ALA A 23 1.59 -10.03 0.84
C ALA A 23 2.71 -10.51 1.78
N LEU A 24 3.89 -9.88 1.73
CA LEU A 24 5.01 -10.20 2.62
C LEU A 24 4.72 -9.85 4.09
N VAL A 25 4.11 -8.68 4.34
CA VAL A 25 3.77 -8.23 5.69
C VAL A 25 2.70 -9.12 6.31
N THR A 26 1.67 -9.44 5.54
CA THR A 26 0.56 -10.28 6.02
C THR A 26 0.96 -11.75 6.19
N SER A 27 1.77 -12.30 5.28
CA SER A 27 2.31 -13.67 5.43
C SER A 27 3.26 -13.81 6.62
N ALA A 28 3.95 -12.74 6.99
CA ALA A 28 4.77 -12.69 8.21
C ALA A 28 3.94 -12.55 9.51
N GLY A 29 2.61 -12.43 9.41
CA GLY A 29 1.70 -12.36 10.56
C GLY A 29 1.56 -10.97 11.18
N PHE A 30 2.01 -9.92 10.50
CA PHE A 30 1.86 -8.53 10.96
C PHE A 30 0.59 -7.88 10.41
N ARG A 31 0.12 -6.86 11.13
CA ARG A 31 -0.97 -5.99 10.65
C ARG A 31 -0.42 -5.00 9.63
N ALA A 32 -1.08 -4.89 8.48
CA ALA A 32 -0.67 -4.00 7.40
C ALA A 32 -1.59 -2.77 7.28
N LEU A 33 -1.01 -1.61 6.96
CA LEU A 33 -1.71 -0.39 6.57
C LEU A 33 -1.21 0.06 5.20
N LEU A 34 -2.11 0.17 4.21
CA LEU A 34 -1.77 0.64 2.88
C LEU A 34 -1.85 2.17 2.81
N SER A 35 -0.80 2.83 2.32
CA SER A 35 -0.84 4.26 1.95
C SER A 35 -0.13 4.59 0.65
N ALA A 36 0.59 3.62 0.05
CA ALA A 36 1.38 3.82 -1.16
C ALA A 36 0.64 4.46 -2.34
N PRO A 37 -0.58 4.02 -2.73
CA PRO A 37 -1.28 4.61 -3.88
C PRO A 37 -2.03 5.92 -3.55
N TRP A 38 -1.90 6.44 -2.32
CA TRP A 38 -2.68 7.58 -1.83
C TRP A 38 -1.82 8.78 -1.45
N TYR A 39 -0.80 9.06 -2.26
CA TYR A 39 0.00 10.29 -2.14
C TYR A 39 -0.75 11.50 -2.71
N LEU A 40 -1.57 12.14 -1.89
CA LEU A 40 -2.34 13.34 -2.28
C LEU A 40 -1.47 14.56 -2.60
N ASN A 41 -0.19 14.53 -2.23
CA ASN A 41 0.80 15.54 -2.62
C ASN A 41 1.32 15.35 -4.06
N HIS A 42 1.07 14.20 -4.69
CA HIS A 42 1.42 13.95 -6.10
C HIS A 42 0.26 14.39 -6.99
N ILE A 43 0.26 15.68 -7.35
CA ILE A 43 -0.79 16.24 -8.21
C ILE A 43 -0.58 15.83 -9.66
N THR A 44 -1.66 15.42 -10.33
CA THR A 44 -1.68 15.13 -11.77
C THR A 44 -2.81 15.91 -12.45
N TYR A 45 -2.71 16.11 -13.77
CA TYR A 45 -3.76 16.80 -14.51
C TYR A 45 -4.93 15.86 -14.80
N GLY A 46 -6.14 16.25 -14.42
CA GLY A 46 -7.36 15.49 -14.66
C GLY A 46 -8.02 15.00 -13.37
N PRO A 47 -9.03 14.11 -13.47
CA PRO A 47 -9.74 13.54 -12.31
C PRO A 47 -8.96 12.36 -11.70
N ASP A 48 -7.83 12.66 -11.06
CA ASP A 48 -6.94 11.72 -10.33
C ASP A 48 -7.64 10.90 -9.24
N TRP A 49 -8.68 11.46 -8.61
CA TRP A 49 -9.50 10.77 -7.61
C TRP A 49 -10.07 9.42 -8.10
N LYS A 50 -10.26 9.25 -9.40
CA LYS A 50 -10.73 7.99 -9.99
C LYS A 50 -9.71 6.87 -9.80
N GLU A 51 -8.43 7.15 -10.01
CA GLU A 51 -7.35 6.17 -9.85
C GLU A 51 -7.21 5.78 -8.38
N ILE A 52 -7.26 6.77 -7.48
CA ILE A 52 -7.26 6.58 -6.02
C ILE A 52 -8.42 5.69 -5.56
N TYR A 53 -9.61 5.87 -6.13
CA TYR A 53 -10.82 5.12 -5.77
C TYR A 53 -10.83 3.68 -6.31
N LEU A 54 -10.15 3.42 -7.43
CA LEU A 54 -10.07 2.10 -8.05
C LEU A 54 -9.07 1.16 -7.35
N VAL A 55 -8.27 1.67 -6.43
CA VAL A 55 -7.35 0.86 -5.63
C VAL A 55 -8.14 -0.14 -4.80
N GLU A 56 -7.89 -1.43 -5.03
CA GLU A 56 -8.40 -2.53 -4.20
C GLU A 56 -7.31 -2.96 -3.20
N PRO A 57 -7.42 -2.62 -1.90
CA PRO A 57 -6.35 -2.90 -0.94
C PRO A 57 -6.10 -4.39 -0.72
N LEU A 58 -7.08 -5.25 -0.97
CA LEU A 58 -6.98 -6.70 -0.78
C LEU A 58 -6.55 -7.46 -2.05
N ALA A 59 -6.22 -6.77 -3.13
CA ALA A 59 -5.81 -7.38 -4.40
C ALA A 59 -4.34 -7.84 -4.38
N PHE A 60 -3.98 -8.74 -3.46
CA PHE A 60 -2.67 -9.38 -3.38
C PHE A 60 -2.81 -10.88 -3.02
N GLU A 61 -1.89 -11.69 -3.55
CA GLU A 61 -1.79 -13.14 -3.30
C GLU A 61 -0.52 -13.48 -2.50
#